data_AF-A0A811S0E0-F1
#
_entry.id   AF-A0A811S0E0-F1
#
_cell.length_a   1.000
_cell.length_b   1.000
_cell.length_c   1.000
_cell.angle_alpha   90.00
_cell.angle_beta   90.00
_cell.angle_gamma   90.00
#
_symmetry.space_group_name_H-M   'P 1'
#
loop_
_entity.id
_entity.type
_entity.pdbx_description
1 polymer ?
#
loop_
_entity_poly.entity_id
_entity_poly.type
_entity_poly.pdbx_seq_one_letter_code
_entity_poly.pdbx_strand_id
1 'polypeptide(L)'
;MRRSTALKAAAALLVLLSLAAAYLSIMSYRERREEERIHRVFMEWKAHCNKTYNSTCEEEHRYAVFKENFRRRGPVLNIFGDWTDEELNAWQPGEVPSEDDRLAEQRQQVVLPLVEEGRDGRGGAVSR
;
A
#
# COMPACT_ATOMS: atom_id res chain seq x y z
N MET A 1 -20.88 -35.07 -37.71
CA MET A 1 -19.97 -35.07 -36.54
C MET A 1 -19.04 -33.85 -36.47
N ARG A 2 -18.27 -33.51 -37.52
CA ARG A 2 -17.23 -32.44 -37.50
C ARG A 2 -17.70 -31.01 -37.15
N ARG A 3 -18.93 -30.62 -37.51
CA ARG A 3 -19.48 -29.29 -37.17
C ARG A 3 -19.82 -29.14 -35.68
N SER A 4 -20.21 -30.23 -35.02
CA SER A 4 -20.54 -30.23 -33.59
C SER A 4 -19.28 -30.11 -32.73
N THR A 5 -18.19 -30.75 -33.12
CA THR A 5 -16.89 -30.61 -32.44
C THR A 5 -16.31 -29.21 -32.59
N ALA A 6 -16.46 -28.58 -33.77
CA ALA A 6 -16.04 -27.20 -34.00
C ALA A 6 -16.82 -26.20 -33.13
N LEU A 7 -18.15 -26.35 -33.02
CA LEU A 7 -18.98 -25.51 -32.15
C LEU A 7 -18.64 -25.66 -30.67
N LYS A 8 -18.43 -26.90 -30.20
CA LYS A 8 -18.00 -27.17 -28.82
C LYS A 8 -16.63 -26.59 -28.52
N ALA A 9 -15.69 -26.69 -29.47
CA ALA A 9 -14.36 -26.10 -29.35
C ALA A 9 -14.43 -24.56 -29.31
N ALA A 10 -15.21 -23.94 -30.20
CA ALA A 10 -15.42 -22.49 -30.19
C ALA A 10 -16.06 -22.01 -28.89
N ALA A 11 -17.09 -22.70 -28.39
CA ALA A 11 -17.70 -22.38 -27.10
C ALA A 11 -16.71 -22.53 -25.94
N ALA A 12 -15.90 -23.59 -25.93
CA ALA A 12 -14.85 -23.78 -24.92
C ALA A 12 -13.81 -22.64 -24.96
N LEU A 13 -13.38 -22.22 -26.16
CA LEU A 13 -12.45 -21.09 -26.32
C LEU A 13 -13.06 -19.78 -25.81
N LEU A 14 -14.33 -19.52 -26.10
CA LEU A 14 -15.03 -18.33 -25.59
C LEU A 14 -15.09 -18.35 -24.06
N VAL A 15 -15.40 -19.49 -23.45
CA VAL A 15 -15.42 -19.63 -21.97
C VAL A 15 -14.03 -19.37 -21.38
N LEU A 16 -12.97 -19.91 -21.98
CA LEU A 16 -11.60 -19.68 -21.52
C LEU A 16 -11.19 -18.22 -21.64
N LEU A 17 -11.54 -17.55 -22.74
CA LEU A 17 -11.28 -16.13 -22.94
C LEU A 17 -12.04 -15.27 -21.92
N SER A 18 -13.33 -15.56 -21.68
CA SER A 18 -14.12 -14.87 -20.67
C SER A 18 -13.55 -15.05 -19.27
N LEU A 19 -13.09 -16.25 -18.93
CA LEU A 19 -12.46 -16.53 -17.63
C LEU A 19 -11.12 -15.78 -17.47
N ALA A 20 -10.28 -15.77 -18.51
CA ALA A 20 -9.03 -15.02 -18.50
C ALA A 20 -9.28 -13.51 -18.36
N ALA A 21 -10.25 -12.96 -19.10
CA ALA A 21 -10.63 -11.56 -19.00
C ALA A 21 -11.16 -11.19 -17.60
N ALA A 22 -12.00 -12.06 -17.00
CA ALA A 22 -12.49 -11.88 -15.64
C ALA A 22 -11.34 -11.88 -14.63
N TYR A 23 -10.39 -12.81 -14.75
CA TYR A 23 -9.22 -12.87 -13.88
C TYR A 23 -8.37 -11.60 -13.97
N LEU A 24 -8.05 -11.13 -15.18
CA LEU A 24 -7.29 -9.90 -15.39
C LEU A 24 -8.01 -8.67 -14.82
N SER A 25 -9.33 -8.60 -14.99
CA SER A 25 -10.15 -7.52 -14.42
C SER A 25 -10.09 -7.48 -12.89
N ILE A 26 -10.21 -8.65 -12.23
CA ILE A 26 -10.11 -8.77 -10.76
C ILE A 26 -8.71 -8.37 -10.28
N MET A 27 -7.66 -8.83 -10.96
CA MET A 27 -6.28 -8.46 -10.61
C MET A 27 -6.02 -6.96 -10.76
N SER A 28 -6.44 -6.37 -11.87
CA SER A 28 -6.32 -4.91 -12.10
C SER A 28 -7.11 -4.10 -11.06
N TYR A 29 -8.32 -4.52 -10.70
CA TYR A 29 -9.09 -3.86 -9.65
C TYR A 29 -8.37 -3.94 -8.30
N ARG A 30 -7.84 -5.12 -7.95
CA ARG A 30 -7.10 -5.34 -6.70
C ARG A 30 -5.84 -4.48 -6.64
N GLU A 31 -5.08 -4.41 -7.73
CA GLU A 31 -3.88 -3.58 -7.82
C GLU A 31 -4.20 -2.09 -7.66
N ARG A 32 -5.23 -1.58 -8.34
CA ARG A 32 -5.66 -0.19 -8.18
C ARG A 32 -6.10 0.12 -6.75
N ARG A 33 -6.88 -0.78 -6.12
CA ARG A 33 -7.32 -0.61 -4.73
C ARG A 33 -6.13 -0.58 -3.75
N GLU A 34 -5.13 -1.43 -3.98
CA GLU A 34 -3.92 -1.44 -3.17
C GLU A 34 -3.08 -0.17 -3.38
N GLU A 35 -2.99 0.32 -4.61
CA GLU A 35 -2.32 1.58 -4.92
C GLU A 35 -2.97 2.77 -4.18
N GLU A 36 -4.30 2.87 -4.25
CA GLU A 36 -5.07 3.89 -3.53
C GLU A 36 -4.90 3.77 -2.01
N ARG A 37 -4.77 2.54 -1.49
CA ARG A 37 -4.49 2.29 -0.08
C ARG A 37 -3.11 2.80 0.31
N ILE A 38 -2.07 2.43 -0.44
CA ILE A 38 -0.68 2.84 -0.18
C ILE A 38 -0.54 4.37 -0.29
N HIS A 39 -1.17 4.99 -1.29
CA HIS A 39 -1.13 6.44 -1.46
C HIS A 39 -1.75 7.20 -0.28
N ARG A 40 -2.90 6.73 0.24
CA ARG A 40 -3.50 7.31 1.46
C ARG A 40 -2.57 7.19 2.66
N VAL A 41 -1.95 6.03 2.84
CA VAL A 41 -1.01 5.79 3.94
C VAL A 41 0.23 6.69 3.80
N PHE A 42 0.74 6.89 2.58
CA PHE A 42 1.82 7.84 2.32
C PHE A 42 1.45 9.26 2.75
N MET A 43 0.25 9.73 2.41
CA MET A 43 -0.19 11.08 2.77
C MET A 43 -0.34 11.25 4.28
N GLU A 44 -0.86 10.24 4.98
CA GLU A 44 -0.95 10.23 6.44
C GLU A 44 0.42 10.22 7.10
N TRP A 45 1.32 9.33 6.65
CA TRP A 45 2.71 9.26 7.12
C TRP A 45 3.47 10.57 6.86
N LYS A 46 3.31 11.17 5.68
CA LYS A 46 3.95 12.44 5.29
C LYS A 46 3.50 13.57 6.21
N ALA A 47 2.19 13.66 6.48
CA ALA A 47 1.64 14.64 7.42
C ALA A 47 2.15 14.41 8.85
N HIS A 48 2.18 13.17 9.30
CA HIS A 48 2.66 12.81 10.64
C HIS A 48 4.15 13.12 10.84
N CYS A 49 4.98 12.88 9.82
CA CYS A 49 6.41 13.17 9.84
C CYS A 49 6.73 14.63 9.45
N ASN A 50 5.71 15.47 9.26
CA ASN A 50 5.83 16.87 8.82
C ASN A 50 6.74 17.05 7.59
N LYS A 51 6.64 16.13 6.62
CA LYS A 51 7.44 16.12 5.40
C LYS A 51 6.84 17.06 4.36
N THR A 52 7.67 17.93 3.80
CA THR A 52 7.36 18.76 2.64
C THR A 52 8.39 18.52 1.56
N TYR A 53 7.95 18.51 0.30
CA TYR A 53 8.82 18.28 -0.85
C TYR A 53 8.83 19.52 -1.73
N ASN A 54 9.99 19.80 -2.31
CA ASN A 54 10.24 21.03 -3.06
C ASN A 54 9.52 21.08 -4.42
N SER A 55 9.08 19.92 -4.94
CA SER A 55 8.36 19.82 -6.21
C SER A 55 7.49 18.57 -6.27
N THR A 56 6.56 18.54 -7.22
CA THR A 56 5.75 17.35 -7.52
C THR A 56 6.61 16.18 -8.00
N CYS A 57 7.66 16.42 -8.77
CA CYS A 57 8.56 15.37 -9.24
C CYS A 57 9.35 14.73 -8.07
N GLU A 58 9.81 15.56 -7.12
CA GLU A 58 10.44 15.07 -5.89
C GLU A 58 9.44 14.26 -5.05
N GLU A 59 8.20 14.73 -4.92
CA GLU A 59 7.16 14.00 -4.19
C GLU A 59 6.83 12.65 -4.84
N GLU A 60 6.75 12.58 -6.17
CA GLU A 60 6.56 11.34 -6.92
C GLU A 60 7.73 10.37 -6.71
N HIS A 61 8.96 10.88 -6.71
CA HIS A 61 10.16 10.09 -6.42
C HIS A 61 10.12 9.53 -4.99
N ARG A 62 9.84 10.39 -4.00
CA ARG A 62 9.73 10.02 -2.57
C ARG A 62 8.60 9.04 -2.31
N TYR A 63 7.47 9.19 -3.01
CA TYR A 63 6.38 8.23 -2.98
C TYR A 63 6.80 6.87 -3.54
N ALA A 64 7.55 6.83 -4.65
CA ALA A 64 8.03 5.57 -5.23
C ALA A 64 8.95 4.82 -4.26
N VAL A 65 9.86 5.54 -3.60
CA VAL A 65 10.75 4.98 -2.56
C VAL A 65 9.95 4.51 -1.35
N PHE A 66 9.02 5.34 -0.86
CA PHE A 66 8.12 4.98 0.24
C PHE A 66 7.33 3.70 -0.06
N LYS A 67 6.76 3.61 -1.25
CA LYS A 67 5.96 2.46 -1.69
C LYS A 67 6.78 1.17 -1.73
N GLU A 68 8.03 1.24 -2.18
CA GLU A 68 8.94 0.09 -2.16
C GLU A 68 9.28 -0.31 -0.72
N ASN A 69 9.61 0.66 0.13
CA ASN A 69 9.86 0.43 1.55
C ASN A 69 8.66 -0.16 2.28
N PHE A 70 7.45 0.32 1.97
CA PHE A 70 6.19 -0.16 2.52
C PHE A 70 5.91 -1.61 2.12
N ARG A 71 6.19 -1.99 0.87
CA ARG A 71 6.05 -3.39 0.41
C ARG A 71 7.07 -4.31 1.06
N ARG A 72 8.30 -3.83 1.24
CA ARG A 72 9.42 -4.59 1.79
C ARG A 72 9.31 -4.80 3.30
N ARG A 73 8.90 -3.77 4.05
CA ARG A 73 8.95 -3.72 5.52
C ARG A 73 7.57 -3.71 6.18
N GLY A 74 6.51 -3.50 5.41
CA GLY A 74 5.14 -3.43 5.89
C GLY A 74 4.71 -2.02 6.31
N PRO A 75 3.57 -1.90 7.00
CA PRO A 75 2.92 -0.61 7.25
C PRO A 75 3.53 0.23 8.36
N VAL A 76 4.60 -0.21 9.01
CA VAL A 76 5.27 0.55 10.07
C VAL A 76 6.55 1.12 9.49
N LEU A 77 6.49 2.36 9.03
CA LEU A 77 7.65 3.10 8.52
C LEU A 77 7.96 4.27 9.44
N ASN A 78 9.26 4.45 9.73
CA ASN A 78 9.78 5.59 10.49
C ASN A 78 9.97 6.81 9.59
N ILE A 79 10.64 7.85 10.09
CA ILE A 79 10.91 9.10 9.35
C ILE A 79 11.76 8.92 8.09
N PHE A 80 12.43 7.78 7.94
CA PHE A 80 13.24 7.39 6.78
C PHE A 80 12.44 6.51 5.80
N GLY A 81 11.11 6.46 5.94
CA GLY A 81 10.24 5.66 5.09
C GLY A 81 10.38 5.98 3.60
N ASP A 82 10.72 7.22 3.25
CA ASP A 82 10.93 7.74 1.90
C ASP A 82 12.40 7.75 1.43
N TRP A 83 13.30 7.10 2.17
CA TRP A 83 14.74 7.09 1.86
C TRP A 83 15.17 5.81 1.16
N THR A 84 16.09 5.95 0.21
CA THR A 84 16.76 4.80 -0.40
C THR A 84 17.79 4.20 0.57
N ASP A 85 18.22 2.97 0.30
CA ASP A 85 19.26 2.35 1.13
C ASP A 85 20.59 3.14 1.01
N GLU A 86 20.87 3.76 -0.14
CA GLU A 86 22.02 4.66 -0.34
C GLU A 86 21.92 5.92 0.50
N GLU A 87 20.76 6.59 0.53
CA GLU A 87 20.54 7.78 1.36
C GLU A 87 20.67 7.46 2.85
N LEU A 88 20.16 6.29 3.27
CA LEU A 88 20.29 5.81 4.64
C LEU A 88 21.75 5.49 4.99
N ASN A 89 22.53 4.94 4.06
CA ASN A 89 23.95 4.65 4.27
C ASN A 89 24.84 5.91 4.22
N ALA A 90 24.46 6.90 3.42
CA ALA A 90 25.13 8.20 3.34
C ALA A 90 24.78 9.11 4.52
N TRP A 91 23.72 8.77 5.27
CA TRP A 91 23.32 9.50 6.45
C TRP A 91 24.38 9.40 7.54
N GLN A 92 24.95 10.55 7.89
CA GLN A 92 25.79 10.69 9.06
C GLN A 92 25.00 11.40 10.14
N PRO A 93 24.71 10.75 11.28
CA PRO A 93 24.15 11.46 12.43
C PRO A 93 25.15 12.53 12.87
N GLY A 94 24.75 13.79 12.77
CA GLY A 94 25.42 14.88 13.45
C GLY A 94 25.05 14.83 14.92
N GLU A 95 25.98 14.37 15.75
CA GLU A 95 25.91 14.22 17.22
C GLU A 95 24.99 13.09 17.70
N VAL A 96 25.58 12.14 18.44
CA VAL A 96 24.90 10.98 19.04
C VAL A 96 23.77 11.49 19.94
N PRO A 97 22.49 11.16 19.67
CA PRO A 97 21.38 11.53 20.53
C PRO A 97 21.46 10.79 21.87
N SER A 98 21.04 11.46 22.95
CA SER A 98 20.97 10.89 24.30
C SER A 98 20.11 9.62 24.32
N GLU A 99 20.30 8.71 25.28
CA GLU A 99 19.43 7.55 25.47
C GLU A 99 17.93 7.96 25.57
N ASP A 100 17.65 9.17 26.03
CA ASP A 100 16.30 9.76 26.05
C ASP A 100 15.73 10.03 24.65
N ASP A 101 16.58 10.43 23.69
CA ASP A 101 16.22 10.65 22.30
C ASP A 101 16.02 9.33 21.55
N ARG A 102 16.80 8.29 21.89
CA ARG A 102 16.60 6.92 21.36
C ARG A 102 15.27 6.33 21.81
N LEU A 103 14.88 6.59 23.07
CA LEU A 103 13.57 6.20 23.59
C LEU A 103 12.44 7.02 22.95
N ALA A 104 12.69 8.27 22.57
CA ALA A 104 11.75 9.09 21.79
C ALA A 104 11.59 8.57 20.35
N GLU A 105 12.68 8.18 19.67
CA GLU A 105 12.66 7.53 18.35
C GLU A 105 11.95 6.17 18.39
N GLN A 106 12.19 5.38 19.43
CA GLN A 106 11.51 4.10 19.63
C GLN A 106 10.01 4.29 19.94
N ARG A 107 9.64 5.39 20.59
CA ARG A 107 8.25 5.84 20.77
C ARG A 107 7.66 6.46 19.49
N GLN A 108 8.49 6.92 18.56
CA GLN A 108 8.14 7.40 17.22
C GLN A 108 8.09 6.30 16.17
N GLN A 109 8.20 5.01 16.55
CA GLN A 109 7.68 3.94 15.70
C GLN A 109 6.20 4.18 15.44
N VAL A 110 5.90 4.68 14.24
CA VAL A 110 4.54 4.97 13.81
C VAL A 110 3.86 3.65 13.52
N VAL A 111 3.13 3.11 14.50
CA VAL A 111 2.13 2.08 14.25
C VAL A 111 1.01 2.76 13.46
N LEU A 112 1.10 2.72 12.13
CA LEU A 112 0.02 3.20 11.29
C LEU A 112 -1.23 2.37 11.61
N PRO A 113 -2.39 3.00 11.82
CA PRO A 113 -3.59 2.27 12.18
C PRO A 113 -3.91 1.26 11.06
N LEU A 114 -3.80 -0.03 11.39
CA LEU A 114 -4.56 -1.05 10.68
C LEU A 114 -6.02 -0.70 10.96
N VAL A 115 -6.70 -0.14 9.95
CA VAL A 115 -8.14 0.07 10.01
C VAL A 115 -8.77 -1.29 10.25
N GLU A 116 -9.16 -1.54 11.50
CA GLU A 116 -10.09 -2.60 11.86
C GLU A 116 -11.31 -2.42 10.95
N GLU A 117 -11.45 -3.34 10.00
CA GLU A 117 -12.59 -3.38 9.09
C GLU A 117 -13.83 -3.55 9.96
N GLY A 118 -14.64 -2.50 10.04
CA GLY A 118 -15.82 -2.41 10.89
C GLY A 118 -16.69 -3.66 10.76
N ARG A 119 -16.66 -4.47 11.82
CA ARG A 119 -17.53 -5.62 12.01
C ARG A 119 -18.95 -5.12 12.20
N ASP A 120 -19.76 -5.31 11.15
CA ASP A 120 -21.21 -5.52 11.14
C ASP A 120 -22.06 -4.63 12.06
N GLY A 121 -22.42 -3.44 11.55
CA GLY A 121 -23.55 -2.67 12.04
C GLY A 121 -24.86 -3.16 11.40
N ARG A 122 -25.34 -4.35 11.77
CA ARG A 122 -26.72 -4.79 11.48
C ARG A 122 -27.59 -4.75 12.72
N GLY A 123 -28.45 -3.73 12.75
CA GLY A 123 -29.89 -3.86 12.98
C GLY A 123 -30.36 -4.42 14.32
N GLY A 124 -31.10 -3.59 15.06
CA GLY A 124 -32.04 -4.11 16.06
C GLY A 124 -32.50 -3.09 17.06
N ALA A 125 -33.37 -2.17 16.63
CA ALA A 125 -34.26 -1.49 17.57
C ALA A 125 -35.15 -2.53 18.25
N VAL A 126 -35.22 -2.54 19.58
CA VAL A 126 -36.41 -2.96 20.31
C VAL A 126 -36.54 -2.11 21.58
N SER A 127 -37.61 -1.33 21.60
CA SER A 127 -38.15 -0.65 22.78
C SER A 127 -38.68 -1.64 23.81
N ARG A 128 -38.42 -1.39 25.10
CA ARG A 128 -39.43 -1.21 26.16
C ARG A 128 -38.77 -0.79 27.46
#